data_AF-A0A972HQ46-F1
#
_entry.id   AF-A0A972HQ46-F1
#
_cell.length_a   1.000
_cell.length_b   1.000
_cell.length_c   1.000
_cell.angle_alpha   90.00
_cell.angle_beta   90.00
_cell.angle_gamma   90.00
#
_symmetry.space_group_name_H-M   'P 1'
#
loop_
_entity.id
_entity.type
_entity.pdbx_description
1 polymer ?
#
loop_
_entity_poly.entity_id
_entity_poly.type
_entity_poly.pdbx_seq_one_letter_code
_entity_poly.pdbx_strand_id
1 'polypeptide(L)'
;MPASTQDLKKFLDIAQNLYEAVMVISKRARQINEELYQKKRDRQILEELEGGFETDFLQLEQEEVEMEKTEIEEEENPVVTAQREFLEGKLEFHYEPVRR
;
A
#
# COMPACT_ATOMS: atom_id res chain seq x y z
N MET A 1 -1.45 6.43 10.97
CA MET A 1 -1.34 7.91 11.01
C MET A 1 -2.74 8.54 11.14
N PRO A 2 -2.92 9.60 11.95
CA PRO A 2 -4.18 10.33 12.02
C PRO A 2 -4.48 11.04 10.69
N ALA A 3 -5.77 11.25 10.39
CA ALA A 3 -6.19 11.98 9.21
C ALA A 3 -5.67 13.43 9.26
N SER A 4 -4.87 13.82 8.27
CA SER A 4 -4.39 15.19 8.10
C SER A 4 -5.37 15.99 7.24
N THR A 5 -5.60 17.26 7.58
CA THR A 5 -6.46 18.17 6.82
C THR A 5 -5.95 18.32 5.38
N GLN A 6 -6.85 18.14 4.41
CA GLN A 6 -6.51 18.21 2.99
C GLN A 6 -7.17 19.42 2.31
N ASP A 7 -6.49 19.98 1.32
CA ASP A 7 -7.04 21.03 0.47
C ASP A 7 -7.86 20.43 -0.67
N LEU A 8 -9.18 20.60 -0.62
CA LEU A 8 -10.13 20.06 -1.59
C LEU A 8 -9.92 20.62 -3.01
N LYS A 9 -9.38 21.84 -3.16
CA LYS A 9 -9.17 22.44 -4.49
C LYS A 9 -8.19 21.60 -5.32
N LYS A 10 -7.13 21.10 -4.68
CA LYS A 10 -6.13 20.26 -5.33
C LYS A 10 -6.71 18.97 -5.91
N PHE A 11 -7.75 18.41 -5.30
CA PHE A 11 -8.42 17.22 -5.83
C PHE A 11 -9.30 17.55 -7.02
N LEU A 12 -9.96 18.71 -7.00
CA LEU A 12 -10.83 19.18 -8.07
C LEU A 12 -10.04 19.69 -9.30
N ASP A 13 -8.75 19.99 -9.14
CA ASP A 13 -7.88 20.32 -10.27
C ASP A 13 -7.55 19.08 -11.13
N ILE A 14 -7.68 17.87 -10.57
CA ILE A 14 -7.34 16.59 -11.20
C ILE A 14 -8.59 15.79 -11.58
N ALA A 15 -9.59 15.75 -10.70
CA ALA A 15 -10.86 15.07 -10.93
C ALA A 15 -12.00 16.07 -11.22
N GLN A 16 -12.97 15.66 -12.03
CA GLN A 16 -14.18 16.42 -12.33
C GLN A 16 -15.02 16.70 -11.08
N ASN A 17 -14.98 15.81 -10.08
CA ASN A 17 -15.67 16.00 -8.81
C ASN A 17 -15.01 15.21 -7.66
N LEU A 18 -15.44 15.51 -6.43
CA LEU A 18 -14.87 14.87 -5.24
C LEU A 18 -15.16 13.36 -5.18
N TYR A 19 -16.31 12.90 -5.66
CA TYR A 19 -16.66 11.48 -5.65
C TYR A 19 -15.79 10.66 -6.60
N GLU A 20 -15.46 11.21 -7.76
CA GLU A 20 -14.49 10.64 -8.69
C GLU A 20 -13.12 10.51 -8.02
N ALA A 21 -12.62 11.58 -7.40
CA ALA A 21 -11.35 11.55 -6.68
C ALA A 21 -11.34 10.45 -5.61
N VAL A 22 -12.41 10.38 -4.79
CA VAL A 22 -12.57 9.33 -3.76
C VAL A 22 -12.58 7.94 -4.37
N MET A 23 -13.29 7.73 -5.48
CA MET A 23 -13.37 6.43 -6.16
C MET A 23 -12.01 6.00 -6.74
N VAL A 24 -11.29 6.92 -7.38
CA VAL A 24 -9.95 6.65 -7.95
C VAL A 24 -8.97 6.30 -6.83
N ILE A 25 -8.90 7.13 -5.79
CA ILE A 25 -8.02 6.89 -4.63
C ILE A 25 -8.36 5.55 -3.95
N SER A 26 -9.65 5.26 -3.75
CA SER A 26 -10.08 4.00 -3.12
C SER A 26 -9.70 2.78 -3.93
N LYS A 27 -9.85 2.84 -5.27
CA LYS A 27 -9.42 1.75 -6.16
C LYS A 27 -7.90 1.58 -6.14
N ARG A 28 -7.14 2.66 -6.18
CA ARG A 28 -5.68 2.59 -6.11
C ARG A 28 -5.18 2.05 -4.77
N ALA A 29 -5.79 2.48 -3.67
CA ALA A 29 -5.45 1.96 -2.34
C ALA A 29 -5.67 0.44 -2.24
N ARG A 30 -6.71 -0.10 -2.90
CA ARG A 30 -6.92 -1.56 -2.99
C ARG A 30 -5.82 -2.27 -3.78
N GLN A 31 -5.39 -1.69 -4.91
CA GLN A 31 -4.27 -2.23 -5.70
C GLN A 31 -2.99 -2.26 -4.87
N ILE A 32 -2.65 -1.16 -4.19
CA ILE A 32 -1.47 -1.09 -3.31
C ILE A 32 -1.57 -2.15 -2.22
N ASN A 33 -2.73 -2.31 -1.59
CA ASN A 33 -2.92 -3.32 -0.54
C ASN A 33 -2.76 -4.76 -1.07
N GLU A 34 -3.23 -5.03 -2.27
CA GLU A 34 -3.04 -6.33 -2.92
C GLU A 34 -1.57 -6.59 -3.27
N GLU A 35 -0.87 -5.59 -3.81
CA GLU A 35 0.58 -5.64 -4.08
C GLU A 35 1.38 -5.91 -2.80
N LEU A 36 1.03 -5.26 -1.68
CA LEU A 36 1.66 -5.50 -0.38
C LEU A 36 1.42 -6.93 0.12
N TYR A 37 0.18 -7.42 0.01
CA TYR A 37 -0.16 -8.79 0.39
C TYR A 37 0.62 -9.83 -0.43
N GLN A 38 0.74 -9.61 -1.74
CA GLN A 38 1.53 -10.49 -2.62
C GLN A 38 3.01 -10.47 -2.22
N LYS A 39 3.61 -9.28 -2.01
CA LYS A 39 5.01 -9.16 -1.57
C LYS A 39 5.28 -9.89 -0.25
N LYS A 40 4.38 -9.76 0.73
CA LYS A 40 4.51 -10.47 2.01
C LYS A 40 4.46 -11.98 1.82
N ARG A 41 3.51 -12.46 1.02
CA ARG A 41 3.38 -13.88 0.71
C ARG A 41 4.62 -14.42 0.00
N ASP A 42 5.15 -13.69 -0.97
CA ASP A 42 6.34 -14.10 -1.72
C ASP A 42 7.58 -14.14 -0.82
N ARG A 43 7.72 -13.18 0.11
CA ARG A 43 8.78 -13.18 1.13
C ARG A 43 8.69 -14.41 2.03
N GLN A 44 7.51 -14.72 2.57
CA GLN A 44 7.29 -15.90 3.41
C GLN A 44 7.66 -17.19 2.69
N ILE A 45 7.27 -17.33 1.41
CA ILE A 45 7.64 -18.50 0.60
C ILE A 45 9.16 -18.58 0.43
N LEU A 46 9.84 -17.45 0.24
CA LEU A 46 11.30 -17.40 0.10
C LEU A 46 12.01 -17.83 1.39
N GLU A 47 11.55 -17.32 2.53
CA GLU A 47 12.06 -17.69 3.87
C GLU A 47 11.86 -19.18 4.16
N GLU A 48 10.69 -19.74 3.82
CA GLU A 48 10.42 -21.18 3.95
C GLU A 48 11.35 -22.04 3.07
N LEU A 49 11.72 -21.55 1.87
CA LEU A 49 12.65 -22.22 0.97
C LEU A 49 14.11 -22.09 1.41
N GLU A 50 14.50 -20.96 2.01
CA GLU A 50 15.84 -20.74 2.59
C GLU A 50 16.04 -21.46 3.94
N GLY A 51 14.97 -21.67 4.71
CA GLY A 51 14.94 -22.34 6.02
C GLY A 51 15.32 -23.84 6.04
N GLY A 52 16.00 -24.33 5.01
CA GLY A 52 16.57 -25.68 4.93
C GLY A 52 17.84 -25.91 5.77
N PHE A 53 18.24 -25.00 6.66
CA PHE A 53 19.35 -25.22 7.59
C PHE A 53 19.01 -24.71 9.00
N GLU A 54 18.75 -25.67 9.89
CA GLU A 54 18.81 -25.48 11.34
C GLU A 54 20.17 -24.87 11.73
N THR A 55 20.19 -23.67 12.31
CA THR A 55 21.06 -23.30 13.45
C THR A 55 20.70 -21.91 13.98
N ASP A 56 20.65 -21.79 15.31
CA ASP A 56 20.52 -20.57 16.14
C ASP A 56 19.12 -20.02 16.51
N PHE A 57 18.44 -20.78 17.38
CA PHE A 57 17.23 -20.41 18.12
C PHE A 57 17.33 -19.09 18.93
N LEU A 58 18.54 -18.62 19.28
CA LEU A 58 18.77 -17.38 20.03
C LEU A 58 18.97 -16.14 19.13
N GLN A 59 19.37 -16.32 17.87
CA GLN A 59 19.45 -15.23 16.89
C GLN A 59 18.06 -14.94 16.31
N LEU A 60 17.28 -15.99 16.02
CA LEU A 60 15.90 -15.89 15.58
C LEU A 60 15.03 -15.04 16.53
N GLU A 61 15.16 -15.21 17.85
CA GLU A 61 14.32 -14.45 18.81
C GLU A 61 14.64 -12.94 18.81
N GLN A 62 15.89 -12.55 18.54
CA GLN A 62 16.27 -11.14 18.41
C GLN A 62 15.89 -10.58 17.04
N GLU A 63 16.05 -11.37 15.99
CA GLU A 63 15.73 -11.04 14.60
C GLU A 63 14.20 -10.91 14.39
N GLU A 64 13.41 -11.80 14.96
CA GLU A 64 11.93 -11.73 14.98
C GLU A 64 11.44 -10.45 15.67
N VAL A 65 11.99 -10.10 16.83
CA VAL A 65 11.63 -8.87 17.57
C VAL A 65 12.05 -7.60 16.80
N GLU A 66 13.12 -7.66 16.02
CA GLU A 66 13.57 -6.57 15.17
C GLU A 66 12.71 -6.45 13.91
N MET A 67 12.35 -7.57 13.26
CA MET A 67 11.38 -7.62 12.16
C MET A 67 10.01 -7.08 12.57
N GLU A 68 9.47 -7.50 13.72
CA GLU A 68 8.18 -7.00 14.22
C GLU A 68 8.19 -5.48 14.41
N LYS A 69 9.29 -4.90 14.92
CA LYS A 69 9.41 -3.44 15.09
C LYS A 69 9.51 -2.71 13.76
N THR A 70 10.29 -3.23 12.80
CA THR A 70 10.44 -2.63 11.48
C THR A 70 9.14 -2.71 10.67
N GLU A 71 8.42 -3.84 10.71
CA GLU A 71 7.15 -4.01 10.00
C GLU A 71 6.04 -3.08 10.51
N ILE A 72 6.01 -2.80 11.82
CA ILE A 72 5.04 -1.87 12.43
C ILE A 72 5.37 -0.41 12.06
N GLU A 73 6.64 -0.07 11.86
CA GLU A 73 7.07 1.29 11.51
C GLU A 73 6.96 1.61 10.01
N GLU A 74 7.05 0.60 9.12
CA GLU A 74 7.23 0.84 7.68
C GLU A 74 5.96 0.87 6.81
N GLU A 75 4.85 0.20 7.20
CA GLU A 75 3.66 0.18 6.34
C GLU A 75 2.78 1.42 6.49
N GLU A 76 3.11 2.45 5.70
CA GLU A 76 2.22 3.58 5.44
C GLU A 76 0.85 3.06 4.93
N ASN A 77 -0.24 3.61 5.48
CA ASN A 77 -1.59 3.19 5.10
C ASN A 77 -1.77 3.33 3.57
N PRO A 78 -2.22 2.28 2.85
CA PRO A 78 -2.39 2.29 1.40
C PRO A 78 -3.21 3.48 0.87
N VAL A 79 -4.17 3.97 1.67
CA VAL A 79 -4.98 5.14 1.35
C VAL A 79 -4.13 6.42 1.30
N VAL A 80 -3.19 6.58 2.23
CA VAL A 80 -2.31 7.75 2.29
C VAL A 80 -1.36 7.75 1.09
N THR A 81 -0.80 6.58 0.76
CA THR A 81 0.05 6.41 -0.42
C THR A 81 -0.73 6.68 -1.72
N ALA A 82 -1.92 6.10 -1.88
CA ALA A 82 -2.78 6.34 -3.05
C ALA A 82 -3.18 7.81 -3.20
N GLN A 83 -3.47 8.48 -2.09
CA GLN A 83 -3.81 9.90 -2.09
C GLN A 83 -2.62 10.76 -2.53
N ARG A 84 -1.40 10.45 -2.07
CA ARG A 84 -0.18 11.14 -2.51
C ARG A 84 0.05 10.93 -4.01
N GLU A 85 -0.03 9.70 -4.50
CA GLU A 85 0.10 9.40 -5.93
C GLU A 85 -0.94 10.15 -6.79
N PHE A 86 -2.18 10.24 -6.29
CA PHE A 86 -3.24 11.02 -6.95
C PHE A 86 -2.88 12.50 -7.02
N LEU A 87 -2.48 13.13 -5.91
CA LEU A 87 -2.11 14.55 -5.87
C LEU A 87 -0.85 14.89 -6.67
N GLU A 88 0.06 13.94 -6.82
CA GLU A 88 1.27 14.07 -7.64
C GLU A 88 0.99 13.86 -9.14
N GLY A 89 -0.23 13.50 -9.53
CA GLY A 89 -0.60 13.25 -10.93
C GLY A 89 0.05 11.99 -11.52
N LYS A 90 0.43 11.02 -10.67
CA LYS A 90 1.07 9.77 -11.09
C LYS A 90 0.08 8.68 -11.54
N LEU A 91 -1.22 8.95 -11.40
CA LEU A 91 -2.27 7.98 -11.70
C LEU A 91 -2.93 8.31 -13.03
N GLU A 92 -2.95 7.33 -13.93
CA GLU A 92 -3.82 7.32 -15.11
C GLU A 92 -5.05 6.46 -14.82
N PHE A 93 -6.25 6.97 -15.09
CA PHE A 93 -7.49 6.23 -14.95
C PHE A 93 -8.42 6.53 -16.11
N HIS A 94 -9.18 5.51 -16.52
CA HIS A 94 -10.17 5.62 -17.58
C HIS A 94 -11.48 4.99 -17.16
N TYR A 95 -12.56 5.45 -17.79
CA TYR A 95 -13.89 4.89 -17.60
C TYR A 95 -14.13 3.80 -18.63
N GLU A 96 -14.69 2.67 -18.18
CA GLU A 96 -15.18 1.67 -19.12
C GLU A 96 -16.34 2.29 -19.92
N PRO A 97 -16.30 2.24 -21.26
CA PRO A 97 -17.41 2.69 -22.06
C PRO A 97 -18.60 1.77 -21.81
N VAL A 98 -19.76 2.34 -21.51
CA VAL A 98 -21.00 1.58 -21.38
C VAL A 98 -21.30 0.95 -22.74
N ARG A 99 -21.15 -0.37 -22.84
CA ARG A 99 -21.60 -1.13 -24.01
C ARG A 99 -23.12 -1.05 -24.04
N ARG A 100 -23.66 -0.28 -24.99
CA ARG A 100 -25.10 -0.24 -25.30
C ARG A 100 -25.52 -1.45 -26.10
#